data_AF-A0A5M3W340-F1
#
_entry.id   AF-A0A5M3W340-F1
#
_cell.length_a   1.000
_cell.length_b   1.000
_cell.length_c   1.000
_cell.angle_alpha   90.00
_cell.angle_beta   90.00
_cell.angle_gamma   90.00
#
_symmetry.space_group_name_H-M   'P 1'
#
loop_
_entity.id
_entity.type
_entity.pdbx_description
1 polymer ?
#
loop_
_entity_poly.entity_id
_entity_poly.type
_entity_poly.pdbx_seq_one_letter_code
_entity_poly.pdbx_strand_id
1 'polypeptide(L)'
;MAALAFLLGRTTSTQSAPSPTRSPTPTATTSPTVSEIFQQVGPSVVVIRTDDAIGTGVIAADNGTILTANHVIAGAKAITVIFADGTKAQARVASADPDQDIALLTPASLPEILVPAVLGGGAEVGAPVVAIGNPLGLTFSVSSGVVSGLNRASKSDGGDLEGLIQFDASVNPGSSGGPLLDARGLVIGIVVSIADPGKDEAFAGIAFAVPIGTALSGGDGDGDGNGPQI
;
A
#
# COMPACT_ATOMS: atom_id res chain seq x y z
N MET A 1 -16.83 -51.66 -84.95
CA MET A 1 -17.44 -50.32 -84.75
C MET A 1 -18.81 -50.49 -84.12
N ALA A 2 -18.98 -50.09 -82.86
CA ALA A 2 -20.20 -49.59 -82.21
C ALA A 2 -20.00 -49.59 -80.68
N ALA A 3 -20.49 -48.54 -80.04
CA ALA A 3 -19.97 -47.95 -78.80
C ALA A 3 -20.54 -48.55 -77.50
N LEU A 4 -19.71 -48.58 -76.44
CA LEU A 4 -20.09 -48.90 -75.07
C LEU A 4 -20.27 -47.57 -74.30
N ALA A 5 -21.51 -47.22 -73.96
CA ALA A 5 -21.81 -46.04 -73.15
C ALA A 5 -21.70 -46.38 -71.66
N PHE A 6 -20.73 -45.76 -70.97
CA PHE A 6 -20.59 -45.84 -69.51
C PHE A 6 -21.33 -44.67 -68.86
N LEU A 7 -22.34 -44.99 -68.04
CA LEU A 7 -23.10 -44.04 -67.22
C LEU A 7 -22.34 -43.82 -65.90
N LEU A 8 -21.65 -42.69 -65.73
CA LEU A 8 -21.02 -42.34 -64.45
C LEU A 8 -22.05 -41.74 -63.50
N GLY A 9 -22.48 -42.53 -62.52
CA GLY A 9 -23.16 -42.03 -61.32
C GLY A 9 -22.19 -41.23 -60.46
N ARG A 10 -22.51 -39.96 -60.19
CA ARG A 10 -21.78 -39.14 -59.20
C ARG A 10 -22.45 -39.31 -57.84
N THR A 11 -21.78 -39.97 -56.90
CA THR A 11 -22.16 -39.93 -55.49
C THR A 11 -21.53 -38.69 -54.85
N THR A 12 -22.33 -37.69 -54.49
CA THR A 12 -21.89 -36.57 -53.65
C THR A 12 -21.89 -37.01 -52.19
N SER A 13 -20.71 -37.31 -51.64
CA SER A 13 -20.54 -37.46 -50.20
C SER A 13 -20.49 -36.07 -49.55
N THR A 14 -21.55 -35.69 -48.83
CA THR A 14 -21.53 -34.50 -47.96
C THR A 14 -20.72 -34.82 -46.72
N GLN A 15 -19.45 -34.40 -46.70
CA GLN A 15 -18.61 -34.45 -45.50
C GLN A 15 -19.06 -33.34 -44.55
N SER A 16 -19.68 -33.71 -43.43
CA SER A 16 -20.08 -32.75 -42.39
C SER A 16 -18.82 -32.19 -41.74
N ALA A 17 -18.65 -30.86 -41.79
CA ALA A 17 -17.55 -30.18 -41.13
C ALA A 17 -17.70 -30.29 -39.59
N PRO A 18 -16.59 -30.44 -38.84
CA PRO A 18 -16.65 -30.41 -37.39
C PRO A 18 -17.12 -29.03 -36.89
N SER A 19 -18.05 -29.03 -35.94
CA SER A 19 -18.50 -27.79 -35.30
C SER A 19 -17.37 -27.20 -34.44
N PRO A 20 -17.15 -25.88 -34.44
CA PRO A 20 -16.11 -25.26 -33.63
C PRO A 20 -16.45 -25.44 -32.14
N THR A 21 -15.59 -26.16 -31.42
CA THR A 21 -15.62 -26.21 -29.96
C THR A 21 -15.33 -24.81 -29.45
N ARG A 22 -16.28 -24.18 -28.75
CA ARG A 22 -16.06 -22.88 -28.11
C ARG A 22 -15.01 -23.07 -27.02
N SER A 23 -13.78 -22.63 -27.25
CA SER A 23 -12.80 -22.47 -26.19
C SER A 23 -13.36 -21.49 -25.15
N PRO A 24 -13.29 -21.78 -23.84
CA PRO A 24 -13.69 -20.81 -22.84
C PRO A 24 -12.77 -19.59 -22.97
N THR A 25 -13.37 -18.42 -23.20
CA THR A 25 -12.66 -17.14 -23.09
C THR A 25 -12.17 -17.02 -21.64
N PRO A 26 -10.88 -16.77 -21.38
CA PRO A 26 -10.41 -16.49 -20.04
C PRO A 26 -11.21 -15.30 -19.48
N THR A 27 -11.96 -15.50 -18.41
CA THR A 27 -12.49 -14.37 -17.63
C THR A 27 -11.27 -13.59 -17.16
N ALA A 28 -11.09 -12.37 -17.65
CA ALA A 28 -10.06 -11.48 -17.12
C ALA A 28 -10.36 -11.28 -15.63
N THR A 29 -9.50 -11.80 -14.75
CA THR A 29 -9.46 -11.35 -13.37
C THR A 29 -8.96 -9.91 -13.41
N THR A 30 -9.88 -8.96 -13.50
CA THR A 30 -9.54 -7.53 -13.50
C THR A 30 -9.00 -7.17 -12.13
N SER A 31 -7.77 -6.67 -12.06
CA SER A 31 -7.22 -6.08 -10.83
C SER A 31 -8.13 -4.95 -10.34
N PRO A 32 -8.30 -4.77 -9.02
CA PRO A 32 -9.14 -3.70 -8.50
C PRO A 32 -8.63 -2.34 -8.97
N THR A 33 -9.56 -1.44 -9.23
CA THR A 33 -9.30 -0.04 -9.50
C THR A 33 -8.79 0.67 -8.25
N VAL A 34 -8.15 1.83 -8.40
CA VAL A 34 -7.71 2.67 -7.27
C VAL A 34 -8.88 3.03 -6.35
N SER A 35 -10.06 3.27 -6.92
CA SER A 35 -11.27 3.54 -6.14
C SER A 35 -11.69 2.33 -5.31
N GLU A 36 -11.63 1.12 -5.86
CA GLU A 36 -11.98 -0.10 -5.12
C GLU A 36 -10.96 -0.38 -4.01
N ILE A 37 -9.67 -0.18 -4.27
CA ILE A 37 -8.62 -0.26 -3.25
C ILE A 37 -8.89 0.74 -2.12
N PHE A 38 -9.25 1.98 -2.45
CA PHE A 38 -9.58 3.00 -1.45
C PHE A 38 -10.81 2.61 -0.62
N GLN A 39 -11.88 2.11 -1.25
CA GLN A 39 -13.09 1.67 -0.52
C GLN A 39 -12.78 0.51 0.42
N GLN A 40 -11.84 -0.37 0.04
CA GLN A 40 -11.41 -1.50 0.86
C GLN A 40 -10.53 -1.07 2.04
N VAL A 41 -9.56 -0.18 1.82
CA VAL A 41 -8.49 0.11 2.80
C VAL A 41 -8.71 1.42 3.57
N GLY A 42 -9.48 2.36 3.03
CA GLY A 42 -9.79 3.65 3.67
C GLY A 42 -10.25 3.53 5.14
N PRO A 43 -11.14 2.58 5.49
CA PRO A 43 -11.54 2.34 6.88
C PRO A 43 -10.40 1.95 7.83
N SER A 44 -9.29 1.42 7.30
CA SER A 44 -8.09 1.04 8.06
C SER A 44 -7.11 2.19 8.27
N VAL A 45 -7.34 3.34 7.63
CA VAL A 45 -6.45 4.50 7.67
C VAL A 45 -6.95 5.49 8.70
N VAL A 46 -6.03 5.99 9.53
CA VAL A 46 -6.33 6.95 10.59
C VAL A 46 -5.56 8.26 10.39
N VAL A 47 -6.11 9.36 10.88
CA VAL A 47 -5.36 10.62 11.04
C VAL A 47 -4.68 10.60 12.39
N ILE A 48 -3.41 10.98 12.42
CA ILE A 48 -2.66 11.20 13.67
C ILE A 48 -2.45 12.70 13.82
N ARG A 49 -2.82 13.24 14.97
CA ARG A 49 -2.58 14.63 15.34
C ARG A 49 -1.81 14.69 16.65
N THR A 50 -0.73 15.45 16.64
CA THR A 50 0.03 15.80 17.83
C THR A 50 -0.06 17.31 18.06
N ASP A 51 0.68 17.81 19.05
CA ASP A 51 0.76 19.24 19.32
C ASP A 51 1.44 20.01 18.16
N ASP A 52 2.36 19.34 17.45
CA ASP A 52 3.26 19.97 16.48
C ASP A 52 3.12 19.41 15.05
N ALA A 53 2.47 18.26 14.87
CA ALA A 53 2.40 17.56 13.58
C ALA A 53 1.02 16.96 13.27
N ILE A 54 0.79 16.75 11.97
CA ILE A 54 -0.30 15.93 11.43
C ILE A 54 0.34 14.87 10.56
N GLY A 55 -0.10 13.63 10.72
CA GLY A 55 0.31 12.50 9.91
C GLY A 55 -0.83 11.51 9.70
N THR A 56 -0.47 10.36 9.17
CA THR A 56 -1.37 9.25 8.89
C THR A 56 -0.88 8.01 9.65
N GLY A 57 -1.80 7.10 9.97
CA GLY A 57 -1.46 5.76 10.43
C GLY A 57 -2.31 4.71 9.75
N VAL A 58 -1.94 3.45 9.92
CA VAL A 58 -2.69 2.29 9.45
C VAL A 58 -2.96 1.33 10.60
N ILE A 59 -4.22 0.91 10.76
CA ILE A 59 -4.62 -0.11 11.73
C ILE A 59 -4.04 -1.45 11.26
N ALA A 60 -3.09 -2.00 12.01
CA ALA A 60 -2.33 -3.19 11.65
C ALA A 60 -2.91 -4.48 12.24
N ALA A 61 -3.70 -4.39 13.32
CA ALA A 61 -4.25 -5.56 14.01
C ALA A 61 -5.62 -5.30 14.65
N ASP A 62 -6.36 -6.39 14.91
CA ASP A 62 -7.72 -6.38 15.47
C ASP A 62 -7.83 -5.76 16.87
N ASN A 63 -6.71 -5.70 17.61
CA ASN A 63 -6.64 -5.05 18.92
C ASN A 63 -6.52 -3.51 18.82
N GLY A 64 -6.49 -2.94 17.61
CA GLY A 64 -6.36 -1.51 17.37
C GLY A 64 -4.92 -1.00 17.35
N THR A 65 -3.92 -1.87 17.29
CA THR A 65 -2.53 -1.47 17.04
C THR A 65 -2.44 -0.71 15.72
N ILE A 66 -1.82 0.46 15.75
CA ILE A 66 -1.65 1.35 14.59
C ILE A 66 -0.17 1.53 14.29
N LEU A 67 0.24 1.30 13.04
CA LEU A 67 1.55 1.68 12.51
C LEU A 67 1.53 3.14 12.05
N THR A 68 2.64 3.84 12.27
CA THR A 68 2.88 5.19 11.74
C THR A 68 4.38 5.46 11.60
N ALA A 69 4.75 6.63 11.08
CA ALA A 69 6.12 7.09 11.06
C ALA A 69 6.50 7.69 12.43
N ASN A 70 7.70 7.39 12.93
CA ASN A 70 8.14 7.82 14.25
C ASN A 70 8.25 9.35 14.34
N HIS A 71 8.74 10.03 13.31
CA HIS A 71 8.88 11.49 13.32
C HIS A 71 7.53 12.23 13.47
N VAL A 72 6.40 11.60 13.13
CA VAL A 72 5.06 12.18 13.34
C VAL A 72 4.73 12.32 14.83
N ILE A 73 5.25 11.41 15.66
CA ILE A 73 4.91 11.31 17.09
C ILE A 73 6.07 11.65 18.02
N ALA A 74 7.27 11.84 17.48
CA ALA A 74 8.47 12.12 18.26
C ALA A 74 8.31 13.39 19.10
N GLY A 75 8.55 13.29 20.40
CA GLY A 75 8.47 14.42 21.34
C GLY A 75 7.05 14.92 21.66
N ALA A 76 6.00 14.33 21.07
CA ALA A 76 4.63 14.73 21.30
C ALA A 76 4.20 14.47 22.76
N LYS A 77 3.51 15.44 23.37
CA LYS A 77 2.95 15.28 24.73
C LYS A 77 1.60 14.57 24.71
N ALA A 78 0.84 14.79 23.65
CA ALA A 78 -0.43 14.14 23.38
C ALA A 78 -0.50 13.66 21.93
N ILE A 79 -1.07 12.47 21.74
CA ILE A 79 -1.29 11.88 20.42
C ILE A 79 -2.77 11.57 20.32
N THR A 80 -3.44 12.19 19.34
CA THR A 80 -4.85 11.93 19.04
C THR A 80 -4.94 11.17 17.73
N VAL A 81 -5.57 10.00 17.78
CA VAL A 81 -5.96 9.22 16.60
C VAL A 81 -7.40 9.58 16.23
N ILE A 82 -7.64 9.85 14.95
CA ILE A 82 -8.98 10.05 14.38
C ILE A 82 -9.24 8.93 13.38
N PHE A 83 -10.20 8.08 13.68
CA PHE A 83 -10.61 6.95 12.85
C PHE A 83 -11.45 7.41 11.66
N ALA A 84 -11.66 6.53 10.68
CA ALA A 84 -12.40 6.84 9.46
C ALA A 84 -13.87 7.21 9.67
N ASP A 85 -14.49 6.73 10.76
CA ASP A 85 -15.84 7.10 11.20
C ASP A 85 -15.89 8.47 11.92
N GLY A 86 -14.73 9.09 12.15
CA GLY A 86 -14.58 10.34 12.90
C GLY A 86 -14.41 10.16 14.41
N THR A 87 -14.45 8.94 14.93
CA THR A 87 -14.17 8.62 16.33
C THR A 87 -12.75 9.08 16.68
N LYS A 88 -12.58 9.65 17.88
CA LYS A 88 -11.29 10.17 18.35
C LYS A 88 -10.87 9.43 19.61
N ALA A 89 -9.58 9.09 19.67
CA ALA A 89 -8.99 8.48 20.86
C ALA A 89 -7.63 9.11 21.15
N GLN A 90 -7.31 9.27 22.43
CA GLN A 90 -5.91 9.45 22.83
C GLN A 90 -5.16 8.15 22.58
N ALA A 91 -3.92 8.22 22.13
CA ALA A 91 -3.08 7.05 21.91
C ALA A 91 -1.79 7.13 22.74
N ARG A 92 -1.28 5.96 23.10
CA ARG A 92 0.04 5.80 23.71
C ARG A 92 0.97 5.15 22.69
N VAL A 93 2.24 5.49 22.77
CA VAL A 93 3.29 4.78 22.04
C VAL A 93 3.46 3.40 22.67
N ALA A 94 3.17 2.35 21.91
CA ALA A 94 3.42 0.97 22.30
C ALA A 94 4.91 0.63 22.16
N SER A 95 5.48 1.03 21.03
CA SER A 95 6.91 0.97 20.74
C SER A 95 7.26 1.99 19.65
N ALA A 96 8.54 2.35 19.56
CA ALA A 96 9.06 3.23 18.53
C ALA A 96 10.48 2.78 18.18
N ASP A 97 10.79 2.83 16.89
CA ASP A 97 12.10 2.58 16.30
C ASP A 97 12.50 3.84 15.51
N PRO A 98 13.26 4.75 16.15
CA PRO A 98 13.72 5.97 15.49
C PRO A 98 14.66 5.72 14.31
N ASP A 99 15.42 4.62 14.34
CA ASP A 99 16.41 4.29 13.30
C ASP A 99 15.74 3.82 12.01
N GLN A 100 14.55 3.22 12.12
CA GLN A 100 13.71 2.87 10.97
C GLN A 100 12.59 3.87 10.70
N ASP A 101 12.45 4.90 11.53
CA ASP A 101 11.37 5.89 11.48
C ASP A 101 9.96 5.26 11.55
N ILE A 102 9.77 4.23 12.38
CA ILE A 102 8.48 3.53 12.57
C ILE A 102 8.06 3.56 14.04
N ALA A 103 6.76 3.69 14.28
CA ALA A 103 6.18 3.56 15.62
C ALA A 103 4.87 2.78 15.60
N LEU A 104 4.58 2.13 16.73
CA LEU A 104 3.30 1.53 17.04
C LEU A 104 2.56 2.35 18.10
N LEU A 105 1.28 2.57 17.85
CA LEU A 105 0.38 3.25 18.76
C LEU A 105 -0.70 2.30 19.25
N THR A 106 -1.08 2.44 20.52
CA THR A 106 -2.27 1.82 21.10
C THR A 106 -3.26 2.92 21.48
N PRO A 107 -4.41 3.05 20.79
CA PRO A 107 -5.46 3.98 21.16
C PRO A 107 -6.15 3.54 22.45
N ALA A 108 -6.56 4.50 23.28
CA ALA A 108 -7.23 4.27 24.56
C ALA A 108 -8.68 3.77 24.41
N SER A 109 -9.27 3.96 23.24
CA SER A 109 -10.61 3.50 22.87
C SER A 109 -10.67 3.23 21.37
N LEU A 110 -11.49 2.27 20.97
CA LEU A 110 -11.72 1.88 19.58
C LEU A 110 -13.11 2.31 19.12
N PRO A 111 -13.31 2.54 17.80
CA PRO A 111 -14.65 2.67 17.23
C PRO A 111 -15.43 1.35 17.38
N GLU A 112 -16.75 1.41 17.19
CA GLU A 112 -17.61 0.22 17.23
C GLU A 112 -17.21 -0.81 16.16
N ILE A 113 -16.83 -0.32 14.98
CA ILE A 113 -16.35 -1.14 13.87
C ILE A 113 -14.89 -0.76 13.61
N LEU A 114 -13.99 -1.72 13.85
CA LEU A 114 -12.58 -1.61 13.52
C LEU A 114 -12.29 -2.48 12.29
N VAL A 115 -11.52 -1.94 11.34
CA VAL A 115 -11.12 -2.66 10.12
C VAL A 115 -9.60 -2.61 9.99
N PRO A 116 -8.86 -3.65 10.39
CA PRO A 116 -7.42 -3.69 10.13
C PRO A 116 -7.10 -3.84 8.65
N ALA A 117 -5.99 -3.24 8.22
CA ALA A 117 -5.48 -3.44 6.87
C ALA A 117 -4.86 -4.83 6.75
N VAL A 118 -4.93 -5.41 5.54
CA VAL A 118 -4.23 -6.66 5.26
C VAL A 118 -2.78 -6.34 4.91
N LEU A 119 -1.86 -6.89 5.69
CA LEU A 119 -0.43 -6.72 5.45
C LEU A 119 0.01 -7.63 4.30
N GLY A 120 0.75 -7.04 3.37
CA GLY A 120 1.27 -7.70 2.19
C GLY A 120 2.68 -8.24 2.42
N GLY A 121 3.52 -8.09 1.38
CA GLY A 121 4.90 -8.54 1.41
C GLY A 121 5.79 -7.65 0.55
N GLY A 122 6.70 -8.27 -0.20
CA GLY A 122 7.66 -7.55 -1.04
C GLY A 122 7.03 -6.75 -2.17
N ALA A 123 7.84 -5.83 -2.71
CA ALA A 123 7.51 -4.96 -3.82
C ALA A 123 8.45 -5.26 -5.01
N GLU A 124 7.97 -5.02 -6.23
CA GLU A 124 8.78 -5.17 -7.46
C GLU A 124 8.84 -3.84 -8.20
N VAL A 125 10.00 -3.49 -8.75
CA VAL A 125 10.16 -2.26 -9.54
C VAL A 125 9.22 -2.30 -10.75
N GLY A 126 8.47 -1.21 -10.96
CA GLY A 126 7.44 -1.08 -11.99
C GLY A 126 6.06 -1.61 -11.57
N ALA A 127 5.93 -2.26 -10.41
CA ALA A 127 4.63 -2.70 -9.92
C ALA A 127 3.74 -1.49 -9.57
N PRO A 128 2.42 -1.52 -9.85
CA PRO A 128 1.51 -0.46 -9.47
C PRO A 128 1.41 -0.34 -7.95
N VAL A 129 1.34 0.90 -7.47
CA VAL A 129 1.13 1.21 -6.06
C VAL A 129 0.07 2.28 -5.87
N VAL A 130 -0.55 2.26 -4.68
CA VAL A 130 -1.48 3.28 -4.21
C VAL A 130 -1.02 3.78 -2.85
N ALA A 131 -0.94 5.10 -2.66
CA ALA A 131 -0.67 5.70 -1.35
C ALA A 131 -1.96 6.35 -0.83
N ILE A 132 -2.24 6.15 0.46
CA ILE A 132 -3.35 6.81 1.15
C ILE A 132 -2.78 7.63 2.31
N GLY A 133 -3.16 8.90 2.39
CA GLY A 133 -2.68 9.82 3.43
C GLY A 133 -3.69 10.90 3.75
N ASN A 134 -3.34 11.79 4.68
CA ASN A 134 -4.16 12.94 5.08
C ASN A 134 -3.36 14.24 4.92
N PRO A 135 -2.91 14.59 3.70
CA PRO A 135 -2.11 15.77 3.48
C PRO A 135 -2.89 17.03 3.91
N LEU A 136 -2.22 17.91 4.65
CA LEU A 136 -2.75 19.20 5.11
C LEU A 136 -4.05 19.10 5.94
N GLY A 137 -4.36 17.93 6.52
CA GLY A 137 -5.59 17.72 7.28
C GLY A 137 -6.87 17.63 6.44
N LEU A 138 -6.73 17.49 5.11
CA LEU A 138 -7.83 17.10 4.23
C LEU A 138 -8.14 15.62 4.48
N THR A 139 -9.39 15.29 4.78
CA THR A 139 -9.83 13.91 5.03
C THR A 139 -9.58 13.05 3.78
N PHE A 140 -8.64 12.11 3.89
CA PHE A 140 -8.27 11.11 2.87
C PHE A 140 -7.88 11.66 1.49
N SER A 141 -6.60 11.63 1.17
CA SER A 141 -6.07 11.74 -0.19
C SER A 141 -5.56 10.39 -0.67
N VAL A 142 -5.91 10.03 -1.89
CA VAL A 142 -5.42 8.83 -2.57
C VAL A 142 -4.63 9.23 -3.81
N SER A 143 -3.48 8.61 -4.01
CA SER A 143 -2.66 8.78 -5.21
C SER A 143 -2.15 7.43 -5.69
N SER A 144 -1.86 7.32 -6.99
CA SER A 144 -1.36 6.09 -7.59
C SER A 144 -0.09 6.35 -8.38
N GLY A 145 0.76 5.35 -8.46
CA GLY A 145 2.03 5.40 -9.18
C GLY A 145 2.59 3.99 -9.35
N VAL A 146 3.91 3.90 -9.36
CA VAL A 146 4.65 2.63 -9.39
C VAL A 146 5.75 2.61 -8.34
N VAL A 147 6.26 1.41 -8.06
CA VAL A 147 7.57 1.26 -7.41
C VAL A 147 8.64 1.72 -8.38
N SER A 148 9.36 2.78 -8.04
CA SER A 148 10.43 3.37 -8.86
C SER A 148 11.80 2.77 -8.54
N GLY A 149 11.96 2.13 -7.38
CA GLY A 149 13.21 1.52 -6.95
C GLY A 149 13.08 0.83 -5.60
N LEU A 150 14.04 -0.04 -5.28
CA LEU A 150 14.15 -0.74 -4.01
C LEU A 150 15.54 -0.50 -3.40
N ASN A 151 15.69 -0.79 -2.11
CA ASN A 151 16.94 -0.63 -1.36
C ASN A 151 17.52 0.79 -1.48
N ARG A 152 16.65 1.80 -1.40
CA ARG A 152 17.09 3.20 -1.42
C ARG A 152 17.45 3.67 -0.02
N ALA A 153 18.29 4.70 0.00
CA ALA A 153 18.55 5.48 1.19
C ALA A 153 17.90 6.86 1.10
N SER A 154 17.42 7.37 2.22
CA SER A 154 16.88 8.74 2.35
C SER A 154 17.33 9.34 3.66
N LYS A 155 17.38 10.67 3.72
CA LYS A 155 17.64 11.37 4.98
C LYS A 155 16.32 11.62 5.70
N SER A 156 16.27 11.30 6.99
CA SER A 156 15.20 11.66 7.90
C SER A 156 15.78 12.49 9.06
N ASP A 157 14.92 13.16 9.82
CA ASP A 157 15.32 13.91 11.02
C ASP A 157 15.97 13.00 12.08
N GLY A 158 15.63 11.72 12.07
CA GLY A 158 16.21 10.68 12.94
C GLY A 158 17.54 10.10 12.47
N GLY A 159 17.97 10.36 11.24
CA GLY A 159 19.17 9.76 10.65
C GLY A 159 19.00 9.35 9.19
N ASP A 160 20.01 8.68 8.65
CA ASP A 160 19.94 8.09 7.32
C ASP A 160 19.11 6.79 7.40
N LEU A 161 18.02 6.73 6.64
CA LEU A 161 17.18 5.54 6.48
C LEU A 161 17.67 4.74 5.28
N GLU A 162 17.72 3.41 5.40
CA GLU A 162 18.15 2.50 4.34
C GLU A 162 17.09 1.43 4.04
N GLY A 163 17.29 0.66 2.96
CA GLY A 163 16.38 -0.44 2.61
C GLY A 163 14.99 0.01 2.11
N LEU A 164 14.84 1.28 1.73
CA LEU A 164 13.53 1.86 1.42
C LEU A 164 12.98 1.44 0.06
N ILE A 165 11.65 1.39 -0.02
CA ILE A 165 10.89 1.37 -1.28
C ILE A 165 10.80 2.80 -1.79
N GLN A 166 11.23 3.05 -3.02
CA GLN A 166 11.00 4.31 -3.72
C GLN A 166 9.77 4.19 -4.60
N PHE A 167 8.91 5.19 -4.60
CA PHE A 167 7.72 5.27 -5.43
C PHE A 167 7.45 6.70 -5.93
N ASP A 168 6.56 6.85 -6.91
CA ASP A 168 6.23 8.14 -7.55
C ASP A 168 4.76 8.59 -7.37
N ALA A 169 3.95 7.83 -6.63
CA ALA A 169 2.62 8.26 -6.20
C ALA A 169 2.73 9.53 -5.33
N SER A 170 1.92 10.54 -5.62
CA SER A 170 2.01 11.84 -4.95
C SER A 170 1.70 11.73 -3.46
N VAL A 171 2.66 12.17 -2.64
CA VAL A 171 2.52 12.31 -1.18
C VAL A 171 3.09 13.66 -0.76
N ASN A 172 2.51 14.24 0.29
CA ASN A 172 2.85 15.56 0.82
C ASN A 172 2.83 15.52 2.36
N PRO A 173 3.33 16.55 3.06
CA PRO A 173 3.21 16.66 4.51
C PRO A 173 1.79 16.31 5.00
N GLY A 174 1.72 15.37 5.96
CA GLY A 174 0.47 14.72 6.41
C GLY A 174 0.25 13.30 5.88
N SER A 175 0.99 12.87 4.85
CA SER A 175 0.94 11.49 4.33
C SER A 175 1.86 10.52 5.09
N SER A 176 2.87 11.03 5.80
CA SER A 176 3.79 10.23 6.60
C SER A 176 3.05 9.35 7.60
N GLY A 177 3.48 8.10 7.69
CA GLY A 177 2.88 7.01 8.45
C GLY A 177 1.70 6.32 7.76
N GLY A 178 1.24 6.81 6.60
CA GLY A 178 0.19 6.17 5.81
C GLY A 178 0.66 4.94 5.03
N PRO A 179 -0.27 4.08 4.57
CA PRO A 179 0.08 2.86 3.87
C PRO A 179 0.47 3.14 2.40
N LEU A 180 1.53 2.45 1.95
CA LEU A 180 1.78 2.16 0.54
C LEU A 180 1.21 0.78 0.22
N LEU A 181 0.33 0.71 -0.76
CA LEU A 181 -0.46 -0.47 -1.11
C LEU A 181 -0.03 -1.02 -2.47
N ASP A 182 -0.06 -2.35 -2.63
CA ASP A 182 0.05 -2.99 -3.93
C ASP A 182 -1.26 -2.93 -4.74
N ALA A 183 -1.24 -3.47 -5.97
CA ALA A 183 -2.40 -3.53 -6.86
C ALA A 183 -3.59 -4.38 -6.33
N ARG A 184 -3.45 -5.04 -5.18
CA ARG A 184 -4.51 -5.82 -4.51
C ARG A 184 -5.03 -5.13 -3.24
N GLY A 185 -4.47 -3.97 -2.89
CA GLY A 185 -4.80 -3.26 -1.65
C GLY A 185 -4.12 -3.84 -0.41
N LEU A 186 -3.02 -4.59 -0.57
CA LEU A 186 -2.23 -5.08 0.57
C LEU A 186 -1.14 -4.06 0.93
N VAL A 187 -0.91 -3.84 2.23
CA VAL A 187 0.13 -2.92 2.71
C VAL A 187 1.51 -3.51 2.45
N ILE A 188 2.30 -2.88 1.58
CA ILE A 188 3.68 -3.27 1.26
C ILE A 188 4.72 -2.35 1.93
N GLY A 189 4.30 -1.20 2.46
CA GLY A 189 5.18 -0.33 3.23
C GLY A 189 4.45 0.81 3.93
N ILE A 190 5.19 1.55 4.76
CA ILE A 190 4.74 2.74 5.49
C ILE A 190 5.47 3.95 4.93
N VAL A 191 4.73 4.94 4.44
CA VAL A 191 5.29 6.16 3.86
C VAL A 191 6.01 6.97 4.94
N VAL A 192 7.27 7.36 4.73
CA VAL A 192 8.07 8.07 5.75
C VAL A 192 8.62 9.41 5.28
N SER A 193 8.91 9.58 3.99
CA SER A 193 9.48 10.85 3.50
C SER A 193 9.24 11.06 2.01
N ILE A 194 9.44 12.30 1.59
CA ILE A 194 9.65 12.67 0.19
C ILE A 194 11.12 13.05 -0.01
N ALA A 195 11.65 12.84 -1.22
CA ALA A 195 12.92 13.46 -1.55
C ALA A 195 12.69 14.98 -1.69
N ASP A 196 13.39 15.76 -0.88
CA ASP A 196 13.32 17.23 -0.92
C ASP A 196 14.70 17.83 -1.27
N PRO A 197 15.09 17.80 -2.55
CA PRO A 197 16.37 18.38 -2.99
C PRO A 197 16.42 19.91 -2.88
N GLY A 198 15.25 20.58 -2.78
CA GLY A 198 15.13 22.03 -2.67
C GLY A 198 15.10 22.56 -1.24
N LYS A 199 14.79 21.70 -0.26
CA LYS A 199 14.45 22.05 1.14
C LYS A 199 13.17 22.88 1.28
N ASP A 200 12.27 22.76 0.31
CA ASP A 200 11.01 23.51 0.25
C ASP A 200 9.79 22.58 0.49
N GLU A 201 10.02 21.33 0.89
CA GLU A 201 9.03 20.26 1.12
C GLU A 201 8.12 19.99 -0.11
N ALA A 202 8.57 20.38 -1.29
CA ALA A 202 7.83 20.20 -2.53
C ALA A 202 8.01 18.78 -3.07
N PHE A 203 6.90 18.09 -3.36
CA PHE A 203 6.95 16.76 -3.96
C PHE A 203 7.60 16.79 -5.35
N ALA A 204 8.77 16.15 -5.48
CA ALA A 204 9.56 16.08 -6.71
C ALA A 204 9.33 14.80 -7.54
N GLY A 205 8.27 14.03 -7.27
CA GLY A 205 8.03 12.74 -7.92
C GLY A 205 8.81 11.57 -7.32
N ILE A 206 9.41 11.76 -6.14
CA ILE A 206 10.19 10.73 -5.44
C ILE A 206 9.75 10.72 -3.98
N ALA A 207 9.21 9.59 -3.54
CA ALA A 207 8.87 9.32 -2.15
C ALA A 207 9.41 7.98 -1.69
N PHE A 208 9.50 7.83 -0.37
CA PHE A 208 10.04 6.65 0.27
C PHE A 208 9.09 6.04 1.28
N ALA A 209 9.04 4.70 1.29
CA ALA A 209 8.33 3.92 2.28
C ALA A 209 9.26 2.86 2.89
N VAL A 210 9.13 2.63 4.19
CA VAL A 210 9.76 1.51 4.88
C VAL A 210 9.01 0.24 4.48
N PRO A 211 9.68 -0.84 4.01
CA PRO A 211 9.02 -2.09 3.68
C PRO A 211 8.23 -2.64 4.86
N ILE A 212 7.04 -3.20 4.60
CA ILE A 212 6.18 -3.68 5.68
C ILE A 212 6.88 -4.75 6.52
N GLY A 213 7.65 -5.64 5.88
CA GLY A 213 8.45 -6.64 6.60
C GLY A 213 9.36 -5.99 7.64
N THR A 214 10.15 -4.97 7.25
CA THR A 214 11.04 -4.21 8.15
C THR A 214 10.28 -3.51 9.27
N ALA A 215 9.15 -2.87 8.94
CA ALA A 215 8.31 -2.18 9.91
C ALA A 215 7.73 -3.10 11.01
N LEU A 216 7.62 -4.41 10.72
CA LEU A 216 7.12 -5.43 11.66
C LEU A 216 8.22 -6.23 12.36
N SER A 217 9.40 -6.36 11.75
CA SER A 217 10.45 -7.28 12.24
C SER A 217 11.41 -6.62 13.22
N GLY A 218 11.60 -5.30 13.14
CA GLY A 218 12.79 -4.69 13.73
C GLY A 218 14.01 -5.07 12.90
N GLY A 219 14.72 -4.08 12.37
CA GLY A 219 15.70 -4.27 11.31
C GLY A 219 16.67 -5.44 11.52
N ASP A 220 16.67 -6.41 10.60
CA ASP A 220 17.73 -7.40 10.50
C ASP A 220 18.94 -6.78 9.80
N GLY A 221 19.85 -6.25 10.60
CA GLY A 221 21.18 -5.80 10.20
C GLY A 221 21.93 -5.18 11.38
N ASP A 222 22.38 -6.04 12.30
CA ASP A 222 23.27 -5.74 13.44
C ASP A 222 22.64 -5.52 14.84
N GLY A 223 21.79 -6.44 15.28
CA GLY A 223 22.03 -7.09 16.58
C GLY A 223 21.64 -6.40 17.90
N ASP A 224 20.46 -5.80 18.02
CA ASP A 224 19.82 -5.55 19.33
C ASP A 224 18.30 -5.76 19.40
N GLY A 225 17.62 -6.09 18.29
CA GLY A 225 16.31 -6.76 18.29
C GLY A 225 15.16 -5.99 18.97
N ASN A 226 15.20 -4.66 18.98
CA ASN A 226 14.27 -3.84 19.75
C ASN A 226 13.12 -3.22 18.92
N GLY A 227 12.83 -3.77 17.74
CA GLY A 227 11.79 -3.22 16.86
C GLY A 227 10.35 -3.56 17.25
N PRO A 228 9.37 -2.93 16.59
CA PRO A 228 7.96 -3.04 16.95
C PRO A 228 7.36 -4.42 16.62
N GLN A 229 7.15 -5.25 17.64
CA GLN A 229 6.47 -6.55 17.47
C GLN A 229 4.94 -6.35 17.49
N ILE A 230 4.23 -6.84 16.46
CA ILE A 230 2.75 -6.87 16.41
C ILE A 230 2.20 -8.29 16.51
#